data_AF-A0A0D2MFN5-F1
#
_entry.id   AF-A0A0D2MFN5-F1
#
_cell.length_a   1.000
_cell.length_b   1.000
_cell.length_c   1.000
_cell.angle_alpha   90.00
_cell.angle_beta   90.00
_cell.angle_gamma   90.00
#
_symmetry.space_group_name_H-M   'P 1'
#
loop_
_entity.id
_entity.type
_entity.pdbx_description
1 polymer ?
#
loop_
_entity_poly.entity_id
_entity_poly.type
_entity_poly.pdbx_seq_one_letter_code
_entity_poly.pdbx_strand_id
1 'polypeptide(L)'
;MLRPLVGVKKTKLGLREFVKLGDFLQRIDTQQHTASNEVSFSVTGFGKFKGQLAITAAYSPAAPPHEASRVDIAFQSATLAPAALEQLFRANYALLLSIFNPDGWLDVTYVDDEIRIGRDDKGNVFVVERC
;
A
#
# COMPACT_ATOMS: atom_id res chain seq x y z
N MET A 1 -1.69 -21.93 -3.95
CA MET A 1 -2.38 -21.16 -2.89
C MET A 1 -1.49 -19.97 -2.56
N LEU A 2 -1.87 -18.75 -2.95
CA LEU A 2 -1.09 -17.53 -2.70
C LEU A 2 -1.28 -17.09 -1.25
N ARG A 3 -0.18 -16.69 -0.59
CA ARG A 3 -0.12 -16.38 0.85
C ARG A 3 0.30 -14.93 1.09
N PRO A 4 -0.17 -14.30 2.18
CA PRO A 4 0.12 -12.90 2.51
C PRO A 4 1.62 -12.59 2.64
N LEU A 5 2.00 -11.32 2.48
CA LEU A 5 3.36 -10.83 2.69
C LEU A 5 3.33 -9.62 3.65
N VAL A 6 4.22 -9.55 4.64
CA VAL A 6 4.29 -8.47 5.66
C VAL A 6 5.50 -7.58 5.38
N GLY A 7 5.35 -6.26 5.43
CA GLY A 7 6.44 -5.33 5.17
C GLY A 7 6.43 -4.09 6.07
N VAL A 8 7.51 -3.31 6.00
CA VAL A 8 7.65 -2.03 6.72
C VAL A 8 7.67 -0.89 5.70
N LYS A 9 6.67 0.00 5.74
CA LYS A 9 6.58 1.19 4.86
C LYS A 9 7.17 2.44 5.54
N LYS A 10 8.02 3.19 4.84
CA LYS A 10 8.47 4.53 5.28
C LYS A 10 7.48 5.60 4.83
N THR A 11 6.90 6.35 5.76
CA THR A 11 5.95 7.46 5.50
C THR A 11 6.66 8.76 5.09
N LYS A 12 6.01 9.61 4.28
CA LYS A 12 6.45 10.97 3.91
C LYS A 12 6.65 11.85 5.17
N LEU A 13 7.71 12.65 5.19
CA LEU A 13 8.27 13.31 6.39
C LEU A 13 7.26 14.19 7.16
N GLY A 14 6.33 14.88 6.47
CA GLY A 14 5.39 15.82 7.10
C GLY A 14 4.17 15.20 7.80
N LEU A 15 3.90 13.91 7.63
CA LEU A 15 2.76 13.23 8.27
C LEU A 15 3.17 12.40 9.50
N ARG A 16 4.48 12.17 9.68
CA ARG A 16 5.02 11.36 10.78
C ARG A 16 4.72 11.97 12.15
N GLU A 17 4.55 13.29 12.20
CA GLU A 17 4.23 14.00 13.45
C GLU A 17 2.83 13.67 13.96
N PHE A 18 1.89 13.34 13.07
CA PHE A 18 0.49 13.14 13.41
C PHE A 18 0.00 11.71 13.17
N VAL A 19 0.60 10.95 12.26
CA VAL A 19 0.16 9.59 11.89
C VAL A 19 1.28 8.59 12.13
N LYS A 20 1.04 7.63 13.02
CA LYS A 20 1.89 6.44 13.20
C LYS A 20 1.28 5.28 12.41
N LEU A 21 2.05 4.70 11.50
CA LEU A 21 1.68 3.47 10.80
C LEU A 21 2.09 2.24 11.63
N GLY A 22 1.28 1.20 11.58
CA GLY A 22 1.59 -0.14 12.07
C GLY A 22 2.02 -1.04 10.91
N ASP A 23 1.75 -2.34 11.05
CA ASP A 23 2.13 -3.33 10.05
C ASP A 23 1.46 -3.06 8.70
N PHE A 24 2.25 -3.27 7.64
CA PHE A 24 1.78 -3.22 6.26
C PHE A 24 1.70 -4.66 5.74
N LEU A 25 0.51 -5.05 5.27
CA LEU A 25 0.26 -6.35 4.68
C LEU A 25 -0.05 -6.17 3.20
N GLN A 26 0.67 -6.89 2.35
CA GLN A 26 0.42 -6.93 0.91
C GLN A 26 0.02 -8.33 0.48
N ARG A 27 -1.06 -8.41 -0.30
CA ARG A 27 -1.54 -9.63 -0.93
C ARG A 27 -1.59 -9.39 -2.43
N ILE A 28 -0.92 -10.24 -3.20
CA ILE A 28 -1.01 -10.21 -4.67
C ILE A 28 -1.73 -11.47 -5.12
N ASP A 29 -2.82 -11.29 -5.85
CA ASP A 29 -3.53 -12.33 -6.55
C ASP A 29 -3.19 -12.25 -8.05
N THR A 30 -2.31 -13.14 -8.49
CA THR A 30 -1.88 -13.19 -9.90
C THR A 30 -2.92 -13.81 -10.82
N GLN A 31 -3.93 -14.50 -10.29
CA GLN A 31 -5.03 -15.05 -11.11
C GLN A 31 -6.09 -13.99 -11.36
N GLN A 32 -6.40 -13.20 -10.34
CA GLN A 32 -7.37 -12.11 -10.43
C GLN A 32 -6.74 -10.78 -10.89
N HIS A 33 -5.42 -10.74 -11.08
CA HIS A 33 -4.69 -9.51 -11.44
C HIS A 33 -4.96 -8.37 -10.47
N THR A 34 -4.90 -8.66 -9.17
CA THR A 34 -5.14 -7.67 -8.12
C THR A 34 -4.04 -7.67 -7.06
N ALA A 35 -3.81 -6.50 -6.48
CA ALA A 35 -2.99 -6.32 -5.29
C ALA A 35 -3.82 -5.61 -4.22
N SER A 36 -3.85 -6.18 -3.01
CA SER A 36 -4.42 -5.57 -1.82
C SER A 36 -3.31 -5.15 -0.87
N ASN A 37 -3.37 -3.92 -0.40
CA ASN A 37 -2.47 -3.36 0.60
C ASN A 37 -3.28 -2.92 1.82
N GLU A 38 -2.98 -3.48 2.98
CA GLU A 38 -3.61 -3.15 4.25
C GLU A 38 -2.58 -2.52 5.17
N VAL A 39 -2.95 -1.40 5.81
CA VAL A 39 -2.08 -0.72 6.77
C VAL A 39 -2.89 -0.26 7.96
N SER A 40 -2.45 -0.66 9.14
CA SER A 40 -2.98 -0.11 10.39
C SER A 40 -2.34 1.25 10.66
N PHE A 41 -3.09 2.19 11.24
CA PHE A 41 -2.57 3.50 11.61
C PHE A 41 -3.18 4.01 12.92
N SER A 42 -2.51 4.96 13.53
CA SER A 42 -3.03 5.76 14.64
C SER A 42 -2.70 7.23 14.44
N VAL A 43 -3.65 8.10 14.77
CA VAL A 43 -3.50 9.55 14.65
C VAL A 43 -3.36 10.18 16.04
N THR A 44 -2.28 10.93 16.23
CA THR A 44 -2.01 11.71 17.44
C THR A 44 -2.60 13.11 17.25
N GLY A 45 -3.31 13.65 18.25
CA GLY A 45 -3.82 15.03 18.22
C GLY A 45 -5.34 15.21 18.11
N PHE A 46 -6.11 14.14 17.90
CA PHE A 46 -7.59 14.17 17.93
C PHE A 46 -8.08 12.86 18.54
N GLY A 47 -8.20 12.77 19.88
CA GLY A 47 -8.83 11.60 20.53
C GLY A 47 -8.15 10.23 20.39
N LYS A 48 -6.93 10.13 19.82
CA LYS A 48 -6.19 8.86 19.59
C LYS A 48 -6.95 7.87 18.71
N PHE A 49 -7.41 8.30 17.53
CA PHE A 49 -8.03 7.39 16.56
C PHE A 49 -7.05 6.33 16.09
N LYS A 50 -7.55 5.09 16.02
CA LYS A 50 -6.88 3.96 15.37
C LYS A 50 -7.78 3.47 14.25
N GLY A 51 -7.18 3.04 13.16
CA GLY A 51 -7.91 2.50 12.03
C GLY A 51 -7.04 1.64 11.13
N GLN A 52 -7.68 1.08 10.13
CA GLN A 52 -7.04 0.34 9.06
C GLN A 52 -7.49 0.94 7.73
N LEU A 53 -6.53 1.12 6.82
CA LEU A 53 -6.80 1.44 5.43
C LEU A 53 -6.47 0.20 4.59
N ALA A 54 -7.44 -0.26 3.81
CA ALA A 54 -7.22 -1.29 2.80
C ALA A 54 -7.40 -0.67 1.41
N ILE A 55 -6.45 -0.93 0.51
CA ILE A 55 -6.45 -0.46 -0.87
C ILE A 55 -6.38 -1.66 -1.78
N THR A 56 -7.31 -1.74 -2.72
CA THR A 56 -7.29 -2.71 -3.81
C THR A 56 -6.90 -1.99 -5.09
N ALA A 57 -5.98 -2.59 -5.83
CA ALA A 57 -5.51 -2.11 -7.12
C ALA A 57 -5.47 -3.27 -8.13
N ALA A 58 -5.67 -2.94 -9.41
CA ALA A 58 -5.31 -3.82 -10.50
C ALA A 58 -3.79 -3.99 -10.54
N TYR A 59 -3.33 -5.16 -10.93
CA TYR A 59 -1.94 -5.56 -11.00
C TYR A 59 -1.68 -6.29 -12.32
N SER A 60 -0.81 -5.73 -13.16
CA SER A 60 -0.42 -6.35 -14.42
C SER A 60 1.07 -6.21 -14.69
N PRO A 61 1.73 -7.22 -15.29
CA PRO A 61 3.07 -7.03 -15.84
C PRO A 61 3.09 -5.86 -16.82
N ALA A 62 4.11 -5.02 -16.74
CA ALA A 62 4.23 -3.90 -17.67
C ALA A 62 4.51 -4.38 -19.09
N ALA A 63 3.93 -3.68 -20.07
CA ALA A 63 4.17 -3.98 -21.48
C ALA A 63 5.60 -3.59 -21.91
N PRO A 64 6.16 -4.20 -22.96
CA PRO A 64 7.41 -3.74 -23.56
C PRO A 64 7.38 -2.25 -23.90
N PRO A 65 8.49 -1.50 -23.76
CA PRO A 65 9.87 -1.96 -23.54
C PRO A 65 10.27 -2.10 -22.07
N HIS A 66 9.33 -2.09 -21.13
CA HIS A 66 9.64 -2.17 -19.71
C HIS A 66 10.20 -3.55 -19.32
N GLU A 67 11.04 -3.58 -18.27
CA GLU A 67 11.61 -4.82 -17.76
C GLU A 67 10.54 -5.77 -17.24
N ALA A 68 10.80 -7.09 -17.31
CA ALA A 68 9.87 -8.12 -16.82
C ALA A 68 9.57 -8.02 -15.30
N SER A 69 10.41 -7.30 -14.55
CA SER A 69 10.28 -7.01 -13.13
C SER A 69 9.29 -5.87 -12.83
N ARG A 70 8.91 -5.07 -13.84
CA ARG A 70 7.98 -3.95 -13.66
C ARG A 70 6.53 -4.42 -13.76
N VAL A 71 5.72 -3.91 -12.87
CA VAL A 71 4.26 -4.06 -12.90
C VAL A 71 3.57 -2.72 -12.88
N ASP A 72 2.49 -2.62 -13.65
CA ASP A 72 1.57 -1.50 -13.62
C ASP A 72 0.53 -1.73 -12.52
N ILE A 73 0.25 -0.67 -11.77
CA ILE A 73 -0.69 -0.65 -10.67
C ILE A 73 -1.73 0.42 -10.96
N ALA A 74 -3.01 0.05 -10.90
CA ALA A 74 -4.12 0.99 -11.08
C ALA A 74 -5.09 0.89 -9.91
N PHE A 75 -5.39 2.02 -9.28
CA PHE A 75 -6.33 2.09 -8.16
C PHE A 75 -7.71 1.55 -8.56
N GLN A 76 -8.31 0.74 -7.69
CA GLN A 76 -9.70 0.29 -7.84
C GLN A 76 -10.57 0.80 -6.71
N SER A 77 -10.16 0.57 -5.46
CA SER A 77 -10.95 0.97 -4.30
C SER A 77 -10.09 1.14 -3.05
N ALA A 78 -10.64 1.89 -2.08
CA ALA A 78 -10.10 2.00 -0.73
C ALA A 78 -11.24 1.88 0.28
N THR A 79 -10.95 1.28 1.42
CA THR A 79 -11.89 1.17 2.55
C THR A 79 -11.19 1.54 3.85
N LEU A 80 -11.91 2.21 4.75
CA LEU A 80 -11.41 2.57 6.07
C LEU A 80 -12.22 1.87 7.15
N ALA A 81 -11.52 1.19 8.06
CA ALA A 81 -12.11 0.58 9.24
C ALA A 81 -11.64 1.31 10.52
N PRO A 82 -12.52 1.53 11.51
CA PRO A 82 -13.97 1.28 11.47
C PRO A 82 -14.72 2.31 10.60
N ALA A 83 -15.95 1.99 10.18
CA ALA A 83 -16.76 2.81 9.25
C ALA A 83 -16.97 4.27 9.72
N ALA A 84 -16.92 4.55 11.03
CA ALA A 84 -16.96 5.92 11.55
C ALA A 84 -15.79 6.79 11.02
N LEU A 85 -14.64 6.19 10.71
CA LEU A 85 -13.51 6.89 10.09
C LEU A 85 -13.80 7.28 8.64
N GLU A 86 -14.59 6.50 7.90
CA GLU A 86 -14.96 6.88 6.53
C GLU A 86 -15.68 8.22 6.50
N GLN A 87 -16.58 8.48 7.45
CA GLN A 87 -17.27 9.77 7.55
C GLN A 87 -16.32 10.91 7.89
N LEU A 88 -15.39 10.70 8.83
CA LEU A 88 -14.41 11.71 9.25
C LEU A 88 -13.42 12.07 8.13
N PHE A 89 -12.98 11.06 7.38
CA PHE A 89 -12.02 11.24 6.31
C PHE A 89 -12.67 11.49 4.94
N ARG A 90 -13.99 11.39 4.80
CA ARG A 90 -14.70 11.69 3.53
C ARG A 90 -14.36 13.08 3.01
N ALA A 91 -14.31 14.06 3.91
CA ALA A 91 -13.94 15.45 3.60
C ALA A 91 -12.45 15.61 3.23
N ASN A 92 -11.60 14.66 3.63
CA ASN A 92 -10.15 14.69 3.46
C ASN A 92 -9.63 13.49 2.65
N TYR A 93 -10.50 12.86 1.85
CA TYR A 93 -10.19 11.60 1.19
C TYR A 93 -9.05 11.74 0.19
N ALA A 94 -8.97 12.89 -0.47
CA ALA A 94 -7.86 13.26 -1.34
C ALA A 94 -6.51 13.31 -0.59
N LEU A 95 -6.50 13.75 0.68
CA LEU A 95 -5.27 13.74 1.50
C LEU A 95 -4.84 12.31 1.78
N LEU A 96 -5.75 11.42 2.18
CA LEU A 96 -5.43 10.01 2.39
C LEU A 96 -4.95 9.32 1.11
N LEU A 97 -5.65 9.51 0.00
CA LEU A 97 -5.23 8.98 -1.29
C LEU A 97 -3.87 9.57 -1.70
N SER A 98 -3.56 10.84 -1.45
CA SER A 98 -2.23 11.39 -1.77
C SER A 98 -1.07 10.69 -1.04
N ILE A 99 -1.34 10.03 0.09
CA ILE A 99 -0.35 9.30 0.91
C ILE A 99 -0.18 7.87 0.42
N PHE A 100 -1.27 7.27 -0.06
CA PHE A 100 -1.33 5.85 -0.39
C PHE A 100 -1.63 5.58 -1.86
N ASN A 101 -1.64 6.61 -2.71
CA ASN A 101 -2.00 6.55 -4.12
C ASN A 101 -1.25 5.40 -4.81
N PRO A 102 -1.93 4.30 -5.15
CA PRO A 102 -1.27 3.15 -5.71
C PRO A 102 -1.08 3.29 -7.23
N ASP A 103 -1.73 4.26 -7.89
CA ASP A 103 -1.63 4.44 -9.35
C ASP A 103 -0.19 4.69 -9.78
N GLY A 104 0.31 3.93 -10.75
CA GLY A 104 1.66 4.08 -11.28
C GLY A 104 2.26 2.72 -11.63
N TRP A 105 3.55 2.57 -11.36
CA TRP A 105 4.26 1.31 -11.56
C TRP A 105 5.13 0.96 -10.35
N LEU A 106 5.44 -0.32 -10.22
CA LEU A 106 6.31 -0.88 -9.20
C LEU A 106 7.36 -1.78 -9.88
N ASP A 107 8.64 -1.47 -9.68
CA ASP A 107 9.72 -2.40 -9.99
C ASP A 107 9.87 -3.38 -8.82
N VAL A 108 9.80 -4.68 -9.10
CA VAL A 108 9.86 -5.73 -8.08
C VAL A 108 11.13 -6.56 -8.25
N THR A 109 11.94 -6.61 -7.19
CA THR A 109 13.14 -7.44 -7.11
C THR A 109 12.99 -8.46 -5.98
N TYR A 110 13.10 -9.74 -6.30
CA TYR A 110 13.18 -10.81 -5.29
C TYR A 110 14.63 -10.91 -4.82
N VAL A 111 14.86 -10.76 -3.52
CA VAL A 111 16.19 -10.93 -2.91
C VAL A 111 16.45 -12.43 -2.71
N ASP A 112 15.44 -13.12 -2.21
CA ASP A 112 15.37 -14.58 -2.06
C ASP A 112 13.88 -15.01 -2.06
N ASP A 113 13.61 -16.24 -1.62
CA ASP A 113 12.25 -16.79 -1.56
C ASP A 113 11.37 -16.15 -0.48
N GLU A 114 11.95 -15.44 0.47
CA GLU A 114 11.26 -14.86 1.63
C GLU A 114 11.14 -13.33 1.49
N ILE A 115 12.12 -12.66 0.91
CA ILE A 115 12.21 -11.21 0.88
C ILE A 115 12.15 -10.68 -0.55
N ARG A 116 11.33 -9.64 -0.73
CA ARG A 116 11.35 -8.81 -1.93
C ARG A 116 11.45 -7.33 -1.62
N ILE A 117 12.01 -6.61 -2.58
CA ILE A 117 12.11 -5.16 -2.58
C ILE A 117 11.24 -4.64 -3.73
N GLY A 118 10.33 -3.71 -3.42
CA GLY A 118 9.55 -2.97 -4.39
C GLY A 118 9.98 -1.52 -4.45
N ARG A 119 10.08 -0.93 -5.64
CA ARG A 119 10.32 0.50 -5.84
C ARG A 119 9.24 1.09 -6.73
N ASP A 120 8.56 2.12 -6.24
CA ASP A 120 7.52 2.79 -7.04
C ASP A 120 8.06 3.99 -7.84
N ASP A 121 7.23 4.46 -8.77
CA ASP A 121 7.42 5.64 -9.61
C ASP A 121 7.51 6.96 -8.82
N LYS A 122 7.19 6.93 -7.53
CA LYS A 122 7.22 8.08 -6.60
C LYS A 122 8.48 8.07 -5.73
N GLY A 123 9.38 7.10 -5.95
CA GLY A 123 10.65 6.98 -5.22
C GLY A 123 10.52 6.33 -3.84
N ASN A 124 9.38 5.73 -3.50
CA ASN A 124 9.25 4.92 -2.29
C ASN A 124 9.88 3.54 -2.52
N VAL A 125 10.45 2.98 -1.45
CA VAL A 125 11.00 1.63 -1.42
C VAL A 125 10.31 0.84 -0.33
N PHE A 126 9.88 -0.37 -0.67
CA PHE A 126 9.18 -1.30 0.20
C PHE A 126 10.03 -2.55 0.36
N VAL A 127 10.22 -2.99 1.61
CA VAL A 127 10.80 -4.30 1.91
C VAL A 127 9.68 -5.14 2.47
N VAL A 128 9.42 -6.28 1.83
CA VAL A 128 8.29 -7.16 2.16
C VAL A 128 8.81 -8.58 2.32
N GLU A 129 8.48 -9.19 3.44
CA GLU A 129 8.77 -10.56 3.83
C GLU A 129 7.56 -11.46 3.59
N ARG A 130 7.79 -12.72 3.24
CA ARG A 130 6.78 -13.75 3.00
C ARG A 130 6.32 -14.38 4.31
N CYS A 131 5.00 -14.51 4.49
CA CYS A 131 4.40 -15.16 5.66
C CYS A 131 3.33 -16.20 5.29
#